data_AF-B2U8E7-F1
#
_entry.id   AF-B2U8E7-F1
#
_cell.length_a   1.000
_cell.length_b   1.000
_cell.length_c   1.000
_cell.angle_alpha   90.00
_cell.angle_beta   90.00
_cell.angle_gamma   90.00
#
_symmetry.space_group_name_H-M   'P 1'
#
loop_
_entity.id
_entity.type
_entity.pdbx_description
1 polymer ?
#
loop_
_entity_poly.entity_id
_entity_poly.type
_entity_poly.pdbx_seq_one_letter_code
_entity_poly.pdbx_strand_id
1 'polypeptide(L)'
;MPLDPSIPLKLATPENNPLQTAMQAAQFKYMNLNSNQLQQSMNANQAVSQAIQRNTGADGSVNLSGVQSDLAQDPRAAYNLQAATGTNLQQQGSQIQNDTTSLDLKKQRLGMITQQMGTLLNKPDLNRDDLINAATSMGKNFGLPQNVIDQFESGIPTDQSQLKPFLASKIATIQDAGAQLESMTPGGGSVDTGPNVAITNTRLASGAPIGSPVAVYNKGLTPEGASTPTQVGINQQGAPLYGTRGQFVDQANKTGGVQTGLSPYNQASQQTAAQYEQGLNTRVTAAQNSSHYLSEAQDLLDSVRTGGGGVARADLARRAQAIPGMPQSVVDAIAGGNLGNTQVLQKVLLQNAIQQMQANFNGTGAVANVEQFLKNNPNLENDPRAIPKLFDFIGGMNTNLGREQQAYRDFVNKGNNPADFNAAWNASPTMRAFTGQIKPVKTGTYNGRKVVQYSDGSVDYQ
;
A
#
# COMPACT_ATOMS: atom_id res chain seq x y z
N MET A 1 28.72 -70.84 -47.64
CA MET A 1 27.77 -71.41 -46.67
C MET A 1 26.44 -70.71 -46.85
N PRO A 2 25.35 -71.41 -47.21
CA PRO A 2 24.05 -70.80 -47.45
C PRO A 2 23.34 -70.50 -46.12
N LEU A 3 22.76 -69.31 -46.00
CA LEU A 3 21.96 -68.86 -44.85
C LEU A 3 20.63 -69.63 -44.84
N ASP A 4 20.30 -70.22 -43.68
CA ASP A 4 19.10 -71.00 -43.43
C ASP A 4 17.87 -70.07 -43.31
N PRO A 5 16.90 -70.16 -44.24
CA PRO A 5 15.71 -69.31 -44.27
C PRO A 5 14.59 -69.76 -43.31
N SER A 6 14.83 -70.76 -42.45
CA SER A 6 13.80 -71.33 -41.56
C SER A 6 13.69 -70.69 -40.18
N ILE A 7 14.44 -69.63 -39.88
CA ILE A 7 14.32 -68.90 -38.60
C ILE A 7 13.36 -67.71 -38.78
N PRO A 8 12.08 -67.80 -38.36
CA PRO A 8 11.19 -66.65 -38.37
C PRO A 8 11.71 -65.59 -37.40
N LEU A 9 12.13 -64.43 -37.93
CA LEU A 9 12.34 -63.22 -37.14
C LEU A 9 11.00 -62.85 -36.48
N LYS A 10 10.86 -63.21 -35.21
CA LYS A 10 9.78 -62.70 -34.36
C LYS A 10 10.03 -61.21 -34.15
N LEU A 11 9.38 -60.37 -34.95
CA LEU A 11 9.29 -58.94 -34.74
C LEU A 11 8.54 -58.72 -33.41
N ALA A 12 9.28 -58.48 -32.33
CA ALA A 12 8.68 -58.11 -31.06
C ALA A 12 8.04 -56.73 -31.23
N THR A 13 6.71 -56.70 -31.34
CA THR A 13 5.94 -55.45 -31.31
C THR A 13 6.23 -54.75 -30.00
N PRO A 14 6.68 -53.48 -30.00
CA PRO A 14 7.02 -52.76 -28.78
C PRO A 14 5.81 -52.74 -27.84
N GLU A 15 6.02 -53.29 -26.65
CA GLU A 15 5.03 -53.40 -25.59
C GLU A 15 4.76 -51.98 -25.05
N ASN A 16 3.79 -51.29 -25.66
CA ASN A 16 3.40 -49.94 -25.25
C ASN A 16 2.80 -50.02 -23.84
N ASN A 17 3.56 -49.54 -22.86
CA ASN A 17 3.13 -49.50 -21.47
C ASN A 17 1.97 -48.49 -21.32
N PRO A 18 0.71 -48.95 -21.07
CA PRO A 18 -0.45 -48.08 -21.03
C PRO A 18 -0.38 -47.03 -19.90
N LEU A 19 0.47 -47.25 -18.90
CA LEU A 19 0.73 -46.30 -17.83
C LEU A 19 1.53 -45.07 -18.32
N GLN A 20 2.47 -45.26 -19.27
CA GLN A 20 3.19 -44.14 -19.88
C GLN A 20 2.28 -43.28 -20.76
N THR A 21 1.37 -43.91 -21.52
CA THR A 21 0.41 -43.19 -22.36
C THR A 21 -0.60 -42.40 -21.53
N ALA A 22 -1.07 -42.96 -20.41
CA ALA A 22 -1.97 -42.26 -19.48
C ALA A 22 -1.30 -41.03 -18.82
N MET A 23 -0.01 -41.14 -18.46
CA MET A 23 0.74 -40.04 -17.85
C MET A 23 0.98 -38.88 -18.84
N GLN A 24 1.29 -39.18 -20.11
CA GLN A 24 1.40 -38.15 -21.15
C GLN A 24 0.06 -37.46 -21.43
N ALA A 25 -1.05 -38.20 -21.46
CA ALA A 25 -2.38 -37.63 -21.64
C ALA A 25 -2.79 -36.73 -20.45
N ALA A 26 -2.40 -37.08 -19.22
CA ALA A 26 -2.63 -36.25 -18.05
C ALA A 26 -1.82 -34.94 -18.10
N GLN A 27 -0.56 -34.98 -18.53
CA GLN A 27 0.26 -33.78 -18.76
C GLN A 27 -0.35 -32.85 -19.82
N PHE A 28 -0.82 -33.39 -20.94
CA PHE A 28 -1.47 -32.59 -21.99
C PHE A 28 -2.80 -31.96 -21.52
N LYS A 29 -3.61 -32.67 -20.73
CA LYS A 29 -4.81 -32.09 -20.12
C LYS A 29 -4.47 -30.95 -19.16
N TYR A 30 -3.42 -31.09 -18.36
CA TYR A 30 -2.96 -30.03 -17.45
C TYR A 30 -2.46 -28.79 -18.19
N MET A 31 -1.71 -28.99 -19.27
CA MET A 31 -1.18 -27.91 -20.11
C MET A 31 -2.30 -27.14 -20.81
N ASN A 32 -3.31 -27.84 -21.33
CA ASN A 32 -4.48 -27.20 -21.96
C ASN A 32 -5.38 -26.46 -20.95
N LEU A 33 -5.57 -26.99 -19.74
CA LEU A 33 -6.31 -26.30 -18.68
C LEU A 33 -5.61 -25.01 -18.25
N ASN A 34 -4.28 -25.05 -18.09
CA ASN A 34 -3.49 -23.89 -17.71
C ASN A 34 -3.45 -22.83 -18.84
N SER A 35 -3.34 -23.27 -20.10
CA SER A 35 -3.40 -22.38 -21.26
C SER A 35 -4.76 -21.67 -21.38
N ASN A 36 -5.87 -22.38 -21.15
CA ASN A 36 -7.20 -21.77 -21.13
C ASN A 36 -7.37 -20.77 -19.98
N GLN A 37 -6.83 -21.07 -18.80
CA GLN A 37 -6.88 -20.16 -17.64
C GLN A 37 -6.06 -18.89 -17.88
N LEU A 38 -4.88 -19.01 -18.51
CA LEU A 38 -4.07 -17.86 -18.93
C LEU A 38 -4.78 -17.01 -19.99
N GLN A 39 -5.44 -17.65 -20.96
CA GLN A 39 -6.18 -16.92 -21.99
C GLN A 39 -7.39 -16.18 -21.40
N GLN A 40 -8.06 -16.77 -20.40
CA GLN A 40 -9.13 -16.12 -19.65
C GLN A 40 -8.59 -14.94 -18.82
N SER A 41 -7.44 -15.07 -18.15
CA SER A 41 -6.85 -13.98 -17.37
C SER A 41 -6.40 -12.82 -18.25
N MET A 42 -5.83 -13.09 -19.43
CA MET A 42 -5.47 -12.05 -20.41
C MET A 42 -6.70 -11.30 -20.93
N ASN A 43 -7.77 -12.00 -21.26
CA ASN A 43 -9.02 -11.38 -21.70
C ASN A 43 -9.66 -10.54 -20.58
N ALA A 44 -9.61 -11.02 -19.34
CA ALA A 44 -10.11 -10.29 -18.19
C ALA A 44 -9.27 -9.02 -17.92
N ASN A 45 -7.95 -9.11 -18.03
CA ASN A 45 -7.06 -7.96 -17.88
C ASN A 45 -7.29 -6.90 -18.97
N GLN A 46 -7.51 -7.33 -20.23
CA GLN A 46 -7.86 -6.40 -21.30
C GLN A 46 -9.20 -5.70 -21.04
N ALA A 47 -10.21 -6.43 -20.56
CA ALA A 47 -11.50 -5.85 -20.19
C ALA A 47 -11.36 -4.82 -19.05
N VAL A 48 -10.56 -5.14 -18.02
CA VAL A 48 -10.23 -4.21 -16.91
C VAL A 48 -9.52 -2.96 -17.44
N SER A 49 -8.50 -3.10 -18.27
CA SER A 49 -7.78 -1.95 -18.84
C SER A 49 -8.69 -1.06 -19.70
N GLN A 50 -9.58 -1.65 -20.51
CA GLN A 50 -10.53 -0.91 -21.33
C GLN A 50 -11.59 -0.20 -20.49
N ALA A 51 -12.06 -0.82 -19.41
CA ALA A 51 -13.00 -0.19 -18.48
C ALA A 51 -12.34 1.00 -17.75
N ILE A 52 -11.10 0.84 -17.29
CA ILE A 52 -10.33 1.94 -16.69
C ILE A 52 -10.17 3.07 -17.71
N GLN A 53 -9.68 2.78 -18.91
CA GLN A 53 -9.47 3.80 -19.95
C GLN A 53 -10.75 4.57 -20.31
N ARG A 54 -11.89 3.89 -20.42
CA ARG A 54 -13.19 4.54 -20.72
C ARG A 54 -13.69 5.45 -19.60
N ASN A 55 -13.28 5.16 -18.37
CA ASN A 55 -13.69 5.89 -17.18
C ASN A 55 -12.60 6.81 -16.64
N THR A 56 -11.46 6.94 -17.32
CA THR A 56 -10.44 7.94 -17.01
C THR A 56 -10.78 9.24 -17.75
N GLY A 57 -11.02 10.32 -17.01
CA GLY A 57 -11.24 11.65 -17.54
C GLY A 57 -9.99 12.25 -18.18
N ALA A 58 -10.16 13.34 -18.93
CA ALA A 58 -9.03 14.06 -19.55
C ALA A 58 -8.03 14.64 -18.51
N ASP A 59 -8.47 14.80 -17.27
CA ASP A 59 -7.66 15.22 -16.12
C ASP A 59 -6.90 14.05 -15.45
N GLY A 60 -7.06 12.82 -15.96
CA GLY A 60 -6.45 11.62 -15.40
C GLY A 60 -7.21 11.02 -14.21
N SER A 61 -8.34 11.59 -13.80
CA SER A 61 -9.17 11.04 -12.73
C SER A 61 -9.93 9.80 -13.21
N VAL A 62 -9.94 8.73 -12.42
CA VAL A 62 -10.64 7.49 -12.77
C VAL A 62 -12.00 7.46 -12.07
N ASN A 63 -13.09 7.42 -12.83
CA ASN A 63 -14.43 7.17 -12.31
C ASN A 63 -14.58 5.69 -11.96
N LEU A 64 -14.16 5.31 -10.74
CA LEU A 64 -14.21 3.94 -10.24
C LEU A 64 -15.61 3.33 -10.30
N SER A 65 -16.66 4.12 -10.05
CA SER A 65 -18.04 3.63 -10.16
C SER A 65 -18.44 3.28 -11.59
N GLY A 66 -17.93 4.05 -12.56
CA GLY A 66 -18.08 3.75 -13.99
C GLY A 66 -17.25 2.52 -14.41
N VAL A 67 -16.02 2.38 -13.90
CA VAL A 67 -15.19 1.16 -14.12
C VAL A 67 -15.93 -0.08 -13.64
N GLN A 68 -16.51 -0.03 -12.44
CA GLN A 68 -17.22 -1.15 -11.85
C GLN A 68 -18.50 -1.48 -12.63
N SER A 69 -19.20 -0.46 -13.15
CA SER A 69 -20.35 -0.64 -14.05
C SER A 69 -19.95 -1.29 -15.37
N ASP A 70 -18.87 -0.81 -16.00
CA ASP A 70 -18.33 -1.37 -17.25
C ASP A 70 -17.88 -2.83 -17.07
N LEU A 71 -17.28 -3.16 -15.92
CA LEU A 71 -16.85 -4.52 -15.60
C LEU A 71 -18.01 -5.46 -15.25
N ALA A 72 -19.07 -4.94 -14.63
CA ALA A 72 -20.29 -5.72 -14.38
C ALA A 72 -21.01 -6.09 -15.69
N GLN A 73 -20.87 -5.27 -16.73
CA GLN A 73 -21.47 -5.50 -18.05
C GLN A 73 -20.60 -6.37 -18.98
N ASP A 74 -19.29 -6.54 -18.71
CA ASP A 74 -18.39 -7.37 -19.52
C ASP A 74 -18.28 -8.81 -18.95
N PRO A 75 -18.85 -9.83 -19.61
CA PRO A 75 -18.78 -11.22 -19.15
C PRO A 75 -17.35 -11.75 -19.02
N ARG A 76 -16.40 -11.15 -19.75
CA ARG A 76 -14.97 -11.53 -19.71
C ARG A 76 -14.27 -11.02 -18.46
N ALA A 77 -14.78 -9.95 -17.84
CA ALA A 77 -14.22 -9.38 -16.61
C ALA A 77 -14.58 -10.19 -15.35
N ALA A 78 -15.58 -11.06 -15.42
CA ALA A 78 -16.09 -11.83 -14.28
C ALA A 78 -15.02 -12.66 -13.55
N TYR A 79 -13.97 -13.10 -14.25
CA TYR A 79 -12.90 -13.93 -13.67
C TYR A 79 -11.92 -13.13 -12.79
N ASN A 80 -11.66 -11.86 -13.12
CA ASN A 80 -10.79 -10.97 -12.33
C ASN A 80 -11.54 -9.91 -11.54
N LEU A 81 -12.88 -9.92 -11.57
CA LEU A 81 -13.71 -8.90 -10.92
C LEU A 81 -13.34 -8.76 -9.44
N GLN A 82 -13.18 -9.86 -8.71
CA GLN A 82 -12.81 -9.83 -7.29
C GLN A 82 -11.43 -9.20 -7.04
N ALA A 83 -10.41 -9.56 -7.82
CA ALA A 83 -9.06 -9.02 -7.68
C ALA A 83 -8.98 -7.54 -8.08
N ALA A 84 -9.67 -7.15 -9.17
CA ALA A 84 -9.76 -5.77 -9.62
C ALA A 84 -10.54 -4.90 -8.62
N THR A 85 -11.64 -5.41 -8.07
CA THR A 85 -12.43 -4.71 -7.04
C THR A 85 -11.62 -4.56 -5.75
N GLY A 86 -10.83 -5.57 -5.36
CA GLY A 86 -9.93 -5.48 -4.21
C GLY A 86 -8.86 -4.38 -4.38
N THR A 87 -8.23 -4.30 -5.56
CA THR A 87 -7.23 -3.26 -5.86
C THR A 87 -7.86 -1.86 -5.89
N ASN A 88 -9.05 -1.71 -6.48
CA ASN A 88 -9.78 -0.44 -6.52
C ASN A 88 -10.24 0.01 -5.13
N LEU A 89 -10.77 -0.90 -4.31
CA LEU A 89 -11.13 -0.63 -2.92
C LEU A 89 -9.90 -0.22 -2.09
N GLN A 90 -8.74 -0.83 -2.35
CA GLN A 90 -7.51 -0.47 -1.67
C GLN A 90 -7.00 0.91 -2.07
N GLN A 91 -7.03 1.26 -3.37
CA GLN A 91 -6.70 2.62 -3.83
C GLN A 91 -7.66 3.66 -3.26
N GLN A 92 -8.96 3.35 -3.24
CA GLN A 92 -9.98 4.21 -2.65
C GLN A 92 -9.76 4.35 -1.14
N GLY A 93 -9.39 3.26 -0.45
CA GLY A 93 -8.99 3.29 0.96
C GLY A 93 -7.76 4.16 1.20
N SER A 94 -6.74 4.12 0.34
CA SER A 94 -5.57 5.00 0.43
C SER A 94 -5.93 6.47 0.17
N GLN A 95 -6.82 6.76 -0.78
CA GLN A 95 -7.33 8.12 -0.99
C GLN A 95 -8.11 8.62 0.23
N ILE A 96 -9.04 7.80 0.76
CA ILE A 96 -9.77 8.12 1.99
C ILE A 96 -8.80 8.36 3.15
N GLN A 97 -7.74 7.57 3.28
CA GLN A 97 -6.74 7.74 4.33
C GLN A 97 -5.94 9.04 4.16
N ASN A 98 -5.55 9.38 2.92
CA ASN A 98 -4.87 10.64 2.61
C ASN A 98 -5.79 11.85 2.88
N ASP A 99 -7.06 11.75 2.49
CA ASP A 99 -8.07 12.78 2.74
C ASP A 99 -8.36 12.92 4.25
N THR A 100 -8.43 11.81 4.99
CA THR A 100 -8.58 11.79 6.44
C THR A 100 -7.38 12.46 7.13
N THR A 101 -6.15 12.13 6.70
CA THR A 101 -4.93 12.73 7.24
C THR A 101 -4.87 14.23 6.94
N SER A 102 -5.26 14.63 5.72
CA SER A 102 -5.36 16.05 5.34
C SER A 102 -6.43 16.78 6.16
N LEU A 103 -7.56 16.14 6.44
CA LEU A 103 -8.63 16.66 7.28
C LEU A 103 -8.18 16.84 8.73
N ASP A 104 -7.51 15.84 9.30
CA ASP A 104 -6.99 15.90 10.66
C ASP A 104 -5.96 17.02 10.82
N LEU A 105 -5.08 17.20 9.83
CA LEU A 105 -4.16 18.34 9.80
C LEU A 105 -4.93 19.67 9.75
N LYS A 106 -6.00 19.78 8.96
CA LYS A 106 -6.86 20.97 8.93
C LYS A 106 -7.56 21.21 10.27
N LYS A 107 -8.10 20.17 10.92
CA LYS A 107 -8.71 20.27 12.25
C LYS A 107 -7.71 20.73 13.30
N GLN A 108 -6.50 20.18 13.28
CA GLN A 108 -5.43 20.59 14.19
C GLN A 108 -5.05 22.06 13.99
N ARG A 109 -4.98 22.52 12.72
CA ARG A 109 -4.78 23.94 12.40
C ARG A 109 -5.93 24.81 12.92
N LEU A 110 -7.19 24.44 12.69
CA LEU A 110 -8.35 25.18 13.22
C LEU A 110 -8.37 25.21 14.76
N GLY A 111 -7.98 24.12 15.41
CA GLY A 111 -7.82 24.04 16.86
C GLY A 111 -6.77 25.01 17.39
N MET A 112 -5.60 25.08 16.75
CA MET A 112 -4.54 26.02 17.12
C MET A 112 -4.96 27.48 16.92
N ILE A 113 -5.64 27.79 15.81
CA ILE A 113 -6.19 29.15 15.56
C ILE A 113 -7.22 29.50 16.65
N THR A 114 -8.12 28.57 16.99
CA THR A 114 -9.13 28.77 18.04
C THR A 114 -8.48 29.02 19.40
N GLN A 115 -7.43 28.28 19.75
CA GLN A 115 -6.69 28.49 21.00
C GLN A 115 -6.00 29.86 21.05
N GLN A 116 -5.34 30.28 19.95
CA GLN A 116 -4.70 31.59 19.87
C GLN A 116 -5.71 32.76 19.92
N MET A 117 -6.89 32.61 19.32
CA MET A 117 -7.95 33.59 19.48
C MET A 117 -8.54 33.57 20.90
N GLY A 118 -8.63 32.40 21.53
CA GLY A 118 -9.08 32.26 22.92
C GLY A 118 -8.15 32.97 23.92
N THR A 119 -6.84 32.93 23.72
CA THR A 119 -5.90 33.67 24.58
C THR A 119 -6.05 35.18 24.42
N LEU A 120 -6.27 35.68 23.20
CA LEU A 120 -6.54 37.09 22.93
C LEU A 120 -7.87 37.56 23.53
N LEU A 121 -8.92 36.72 23.49
CA LEU A 121 -10.22 37.05 24.06
C LEU A 121 -10.15 37.29 25.58
N ASN A 122 -9.28 36.53 26.26
CA ASN A 122 -9.05 36.64 27.70
C ASN A 122 -8.12 37.81 28.08
N LYS A 123 -7.49 38.49 27.12
CA LYS A 123 -6.65 39.66 27.40
C LYS A 123 -7.51 40.83 27.91
N PRO A 124 -7.22 41.42 29.08
CA PRO A 124 -8.04 42.50 29.65
C PRO A 124 -7.94 43.80 28.84
N ASP A 125 -6.76 44.07 28.29
CA ASP A 125 -6.38 45.27 27.54
C ASP A 125 -6.23 44.99 26.03
N LEU A 126 -7.09 44.12 25.48
CA LEU A 126 -7.08 43.80 24.06
C LEU A 126 -7.21 45.06 23.21
N ASN A 127 -6.27 45.27 22.29
CA ASN A 127 -6.30 46.37 21.33
C ASN A 127 -6.22 45.86 19.89
N ARG A 128 -6.36 46.77 18.92
CA ARG A 128 -6.37 46.43 17.49
C ARG A 128 -5.04 45.84 17.01
N ASP A 129 -3.92 46.36 17.51
CA ASP A 129 -2.59 45.89 17.11
C ASP A 129 -2.32 44.46 17.59
N ASP A 130 -2.86 44.07 18.74
CA ASP A 130 -2.80 42.67 19.20
C ASP A 130 -3.45 41.71 18.21
N LEU A 131 -4.61 42.09 17.66
CA LEU A 131 -5.33 41.28 16.68
C LEU A 131 -4.64 41.24 15.32
N ILE A 132 -4.07 42.36 14.87
CA ILE A 132 -3.27 42.42 13.63
C ILE A 132 -2.02 41.56 13.76
N ASN A 133 -1.28 41.71 14.86
CA ASN A 133 -0.07 40.92 15.11
C ASN A 133 -0.40 39.43 15.20
N ALA A 134 -1.53 39.07 15.84
CA ALA A 134 -2.01 37.71 15.88
C ALA A 134 -2.41 37.19 14.49
N ALA A 135 -3.15 37.97 13.70
CA ALA A 135 -3.56 37.58 12.35
C ALA A 135 -2.35 37.38 11.42
N THR A 136 -1.40 38.31 11.44
CA THR A 136 -0.14 38.22 10.69
C THR A 136 0.70 37.02 11.16
N SER A 137 0.79 36.77 12.48
CA SER A 137 1.51 35.61 13.04
C SER A 137 0.86 34.30 12.64
N MET A 138 -0.47 34.19 12.76
CA MET A 138 -1.25 33.05 12.29
C MET A 138 -1.07 32.83 10.80
N GLY A 139 -1.13 33.89 9.99
CA GLY A 139 -0.95 33.81 8.56
C GLY A 139 0.41 33.24 8.16
N LYS A 140 1.49 33.71 8.79
CA LYS A 140 2.85 33.16 8.61
C LYS A 140 2.96 31.72 9.13
N ASN A 141 2.36 31.42 10.27
CA ASN A 141 2.45 30.12 10.91
C ASN A 141 1.60 29.03 10.25
N PHE A 142 0.53 29.39 9.53
CA PHE A 142 -0.35 28.43 8.87
C PHE A 142 -0.27 28.49 7.34
N GLY A 143 0.58 29.38 6.79
CA GLY A 143 0.72 29.57 5.35
C GLY A 143 -0.54 30.12 4.71
N LEU A 144 -1.26 31.02 5.41
CA LEU A 144 -2.45 31.64 4.84
C LEU A 144 -2.03 32.62 3.74
N PRO A 145 -2.74 32.66 2.60
CA PRO A 145 -2.53 33.66 1.57
C PRO A 145 -2.66 35.08 2.13
N GLN A 146 -1.79 36.01 1.69
CA GLN A 146 -1.76 37.38 2.22
C GLN A 146 -3.11 38.09 2.08
N ASN A 147 -3.83 37.87 0.99
CA ASN A 147 -5.16 38.45 0.79
C ASN A 147 -6.20 38.01 1.84
N VAL A 148 -6.06 36.82 2.42
CA VAL A 148 -6.93 36.33 3.52
C VAL A 148 -6.60 37.07 4.82
N ILE A 149 -5.32 37.33 5.06
CA ILE A 149 -4.84 38.11 6.20
C ILE A 149 -5.34 39.55 6.07
N ASP A 150 -5.15 40.18 4.91
CA ASP A 150 -5.59 41.54 4.62
C ASP A 150 -7.11 41.70 4.76
N GLN A 151 -7.88 40.69 4.32
CA GLN A 151 -9.33 40.66 4.48
C GLN A 151 -9.75 40.54 5.95
N PHE A 152 -9.02 39.77 6.76
CA PHE A 152 -9.27 39.71 8.19
C PHE A 152 -8.94 41.05 8.85
N GLU A 153 -7.76 41.63 8.57
CA GLU A 153 -7.26 42.87 9.16
C GLU A 153 -8.14 44.08 8.83
N SER A 154 -8.64 44.17 7.59
CA SER A 154 -9.59 45.21 7.17
C SER A 154 -10.96 45.09 7.86
N GLY A 155 -11.33 43.89 8.31
CA GLY A 155 -12.56 43.65 9.06
C GLY A 155 -12.46 43.93 10.56
N ILE A 156 -11.26 44.19 11.11
CA ILE A 156 -11.07 44.44 12.54
C ILE A 156 -11.66 45.82 12.91
N PRO A 157 -12.63 45.89 13.86
CA PRO A 157 -13.18 47.15 14.31
C PRO A 157 -12.12 48.09 14.89
N THR A 158 -12.30 49.40 14.74
CA THR A 158 -11.43 50.41 15.34
C THR A 158 -11.77 50.71 16.80
N ASP A 159 -13.04 50.50 17.20
CA ASP A 159 -13.51 50.67 18.57
C ASP A 159 -13.09 49.47 19.44
N GLN A 160 -12.37 49.75 20.53
CA GLN A 160 -11.88 48.76 21.47
C GLN A 160 -13.02 47.92 22.09
N SER A 161 -14.19 48.51 22.32
CA SER A 161 -15.34 47.82 22.89
C SER A 161 -15.91 46.74 21.96
N GLN A 162 -15.64 46.82 20.66
CA GLN A 162 -16.14 45.91 19.63
C GLN A 162 -15.17 44.74 19.34
N LEU A 163 -13.93 44.79 19.83
CA LEU A 163 -12.90 43.79 19.51
C LEU A 163 -13.22 42.40 20.07
N LYS A 164 -13.70 42.32 21.32
CA LYS A 164 -14.06 41.03 21.94
C LYS A 164 -15.28 40.38 21.28
N PRO A 165 -16.40 41.10 21.06
CA PRO A 165 -17.53 40.58 20.27
C PRO A 165 -17.11 40.12 18.87
N PHE A 166 -16.27 40.90 18.18
CA PHE A 166 -15.73 40.53 16.87
C PHE A 166 -14.96 39.20 16.93
N LEU A 167 -14.02 39.08 17.87
CA LEU A 167 -13.21 37.86 18.03
C LEU A 167 -14.05 36.64 18.40
N ALA A 168 -15.04 36.80 19.30
CA ALA A 168 -15.98 35.75 19.66
C ALA A 168 -16.79 35.27 18.44
N SER A 169 -17.24 36.19 17.57
CA SER A 169 -17.96 35.83 16.33
C SER A 169 -17.08 35.05 15.34
N LYS A 170 -15.78 35.38 15.27
CA LYS A 170 -14.83 34.66 14.41
C LYS A 170 -14.51 33.27 14.95
N ILE A 171 -14.38 33.12 16.26
CA ILE A 171 -14.24 31.81 16.92
C ILE A 171 -15.45 30.93 16.61
N ALA A 172 -16.67 31.46 16.76
CA ALA A 172 -17.89 30.70 16.45
C ALA A 172 -17.95 30.26 14.98
N THR A 173 -17.60 31.15 14.05
CA THR A 173 -17.54 30.83 12.61
C THR A 173 -16.54 29.70 12.31
N ILE A 174 -15.39 29.69 13.00
CA ILE A 174 -14.34 28.68 12.82
C ILE A 174 -14.76 27.32 13.40
N GLN A 175 -15.46 27.31 14.54
CA GLN A 175 -15.99 26.09 15.13
C GLN A 175 -17.05 25.43 14.23
N ASP A 176 -17.95 26.22 13.66
CA ASP A 176 -18.96 25.73 12.72
C ASP A 176 -18.33 25.18 11.45
N ALA A 177 -17.29 25.83 10.91
CA ALA A 177 -16.54 25.32 9.77
C ALA A 177 -15.90 23.95 10.05
N GLY A 178 -15.44 23.71 11.29
CA GLY A 178 -14.92 22.41 11.73
C GLY A 178 -15.99 21.32 11.70
N ALA A 179 -17.16 21.60 12.28
CA ALA A 179 -18.32 20.68 12.24
C ALA A 179 -18.82 20.44 10.81
N GLN A 180 -18.80 21.47 9.96
CA GLN A 180 -19.15 21.35 8.55
C GLN A 180 -18.12 20.49 7.79
N LEU A 181 -16.82 20.64 8.05
CA LEU A 181 -15.76 19.80 7.49
C LEU A 181 -15.94 18.32 7.84
N GLU A 182 -16.30 18.03 9.09
CA GLU A 182 -16.63 16.68 9.57
C GLU A 182 -17.86 16.10 8.88
N SER A 183 -18.85 16.95 8.57
CA SER A 183 -20.06 16.53 7.87
C SER A 183 -19.85 16.25 6.38
N MET A 184 -18.82 16.84 5.77
CA MET A 184 -18.49 16.68 4.36
C MET A 184 -17.56 15.51 4.06
N THR A 185 -16.96 14.89 5.08
CA THR A 185 -16.03 13.78 4.90
C THR A 185 -16.78 12.44 5.07
N PRO A 186 -16.91 11.63 4.00
CA PRO A 186 -17.47 10.29 4.12
C PRO A 186 -16.51 9.40 4.91
N GLY A 187 -16.97 8.86 6.04
CA GLY A 187 -16.32 7.74 6.71
C GLY A 187 -16.65 6.43 6.00
N GLY A 188 -15.70 5.50 5.94
CA GLY A 188 -16.01 4.13 5.54
C GLY A 188 -16.76 3.42 6.67
N GLY A 189 -17.98 2.95 6.40
CA GLY A 189 -18.76 2.15 7.35
C GLY A 189 -19.25 0.84 6.71
N SER A 190 -19.40 -0.19 7.53
CA SER A 190 -20.17 -1.37 7.15
C SER A 190 -21.55 -1.27 7.79
N VAL A 191 -22.61 -1.33 6.99
CA VAL A 191 -24.00 -1.39 7.43
C VAL A 191 -24.50 -2.80 7.25
N ASP A 192 -24.88 -3.41 8.36
CA ASP A 192 -25.52 -4.69 8.39
C ASP A 192 -26.98 -4.56 7.96
N THR A 193 -27.34 -5.20 6.84
CA THR A 193 -28.68 -5.13 6.24
C THR A 193 -29.49 -6.41 6.48
N GLY A 194 -29.07 -7.28 7.40
CA GLY A 194 -29.74 -8.56 7.67
C GLY A 194 -29.01 -9.73 7.01
N PRO A 195 -29.40 -10.22 5.82
CA PRO A 195 -28.68 -11.29 5.13
C PRO A 195 -27.37 -10.80 4.48
N ASN A 196 -27.07 -9.49 4.48
CA ASN A 196 -25.87 -8.94 3.89
C ASN A 196 -25.16 -7.89 4.77
N VAL A 197 -23.83 -7.78 4.67
CA VAL A 197 -23.04 -6.63 5.10
C VAL A 197 -22.79 -5.73 3.89
N ALA A 198 -23.33 -4.53 3.91
CA ALA A 198 -23.10 -3.51 2.89
C ALA A 198 -21.92 -2.61 3.31
N ILE A 199 -20.89 -2.45 2.47
CA ILE A 199 -19.92 -1.36 2.63
C ILE A 199 -20.61 -0.11 2.10
N THR A 200 -20.79 0.88 2.95
CA THR A 200 -21.40 2.16 2.57
C THR A 200 -20.53 3.28 3.09
N ASN A 201 -20.47 4.36 2.33
CA ASN A 201 -19.98 5.61 2.90
C ASN A 201 -20.98 6.02 3.98
N THR A 202 -20.48 6.39 5.16
CA THR A 202 -21.27 6.89 6.28
C THR A 202 -20.83 8.31 6.60
N ARG A 203 -21.73 9.15 7.12
CA ARG A 203 -21.33 10.43 7.70
C ARG A 203 -20.63 10.15 9.03
N LEU A 204 -19.39 10.61 9.19
CA LEU A 204 -18.61 10.39 10.40
C LEU A 204 -19.36 10.86 11.67
N ALA A 205 -20.06 12.00 11.59
CA ALA A 205 -20.77 12.60 12.72
C ALA A 205 -22.09 11.92 13.11
N SER A 206 -22.70 11.12 12.22
CA SER A 206 -24.03 10.52 12.50
C SER A 206 -24.09 9.01 12.30
N GLY A 207 -23.05 8.41 11.71
CA GLY A 207 -23.07 7.01 11.26
C GLY A 207 -24.06 6.73 10.13
N ALA A 208 -24.81 7.73 9.66
CA ALA A 208 -25.85 7.55 8.65
C ALA A 208 -25.23 7.26 7.27
N PRO A 209 -25.72 6.26 6.52
CA PRO A 209 -25.24 5.95 5.18
C PRO A 209 -25.47 7.12 4.20
N ILE A 210 -24.50 7.34 3.33
CA ILE A 210 -24.54 8.30 2.23
C ILE A 210 -24.62 7.50 0.92
N GLY A 211 -25.79 7.52 0.28
CA GLY A 211 -26.01 6.86 -1.01
C GLY A 211 -26.20 5.35 -0.92
N SER A 212 -26.16 4.69 -2.08
CA SER A 212 -26.26 3.24 -2.19
C SER A 212 -24.96 2.55 -1.76
N PRO A 213 -25.01 1.31 -1.23
CA PRO A 213 -23.82 0.54 -0.88
C PRO A 213 -22.81 0.45 -2.02
N VAL A 214 -21.53 0.66 -1.70
CA VAL A 214 -20.39 0.47 -2.61
C VAL A 214 -20.17 -1.02 -2.90
N ALA A 215 -20.48 -1.88 -1.93
CA ALA A 215 -20.47 -3.34 -2.08
C ALA A 215 -21.44 -4.00 -1.08
N VAL A 216 -21.94 -5.19 -1.40
CA VAL A 216 -22.87 -5.96 -0.55
C VAL A 216 -22.35 -7.40 -0.45
N TYR A 217 -22.15 -7.90 0.77
CA TYR A 217 -21.64 -9.25 1.05
C TYR A 217 -22.69 -10.09 1.78
N ASN A 218 -23.01 -11.31 1.33
CA ASN A 218 -23.94 -12.18 2.06
C ASN A 218 -23.35 -12.64 3.41
N LYS A 219 -24.05 -12.35 4.50
CA LYS A 219 -23.75 -12.84 5.85
C LYS A 219 -23.95 -14.35 5.91
N GLY A 220 -22.88 -15.04 6.25
CA GLY A 220 -22.82 -16.51 6.32
C GLY A 220 -21.60 -17.09 5.60
N LEU A 221 -20.98 -16.32 4.70
CA LEU A 221 -19.66 -16.58 4.14
C LEU A 221 -18.68 -15.56 4.73
N THR A 222 -18.24 -15.78 5.96
CA THR A 222 -17.01 -15.10 6.40
C THR A 222 -15.87 -15.55 5.47
N PRO A 223 -14.80 -14.76 5.26
CA PRO A 223 -13.66 -15.19 4.45
C PRO A 223 -13.08 -16.55 4.91
N GLU A 224 -13.13 -16.82 6.21
CA GLU A 224 -12.85 -18.13 6.80
C GLU A 224 -13.89 -19.20 6.42
N GLY A 225 -15.18 -18.91 6.54
CA GLY A 225 -16.26 -19.84 6.16
C GLY A 225 -16.31 -20.13 4.66
N ALA A 226 -15.88 -19.19 3.81
CA ALA A 226 -15.80 -19.34 2.36
C ALA A 226 -14.62 -20.18 1.91
N SER A 227 -13.58 -20.31 2.75
CA SER A 227 -12.36 -21.05 2.47
C SER A 227 -12.21 -22.35 3.25
N THR A 228 -13.06 -22.60 4.26
CA THR A 228 -13.06 -23.84 5.03
C THR A 228 -13.45 -25.03 4.13
N PRO A 229 -12.57 -26.03 3.97
CA PRO A 229 -12.88 -27.24 3.20
C PRO A 229 -14.04 -27.99 3.87
N THR A 230 -15.14 -28.15 3.16
CA THR A 230 -16.31 -28.90 3.64
C THR A 230 -16.57 -30.07 2.70
N GLN A 231 -17.02 -31.20 3.25
CA GLN A 231 -17.50 -32.29 2.40
C GLN A 231 -18.81 -31.85 1.76
N VAL A 232 -18.82 -31.85 0.44
CA VAL A 232 -19.84 -31.22 -0.40
C VAL A 232 -20.52 -32.24 -1.32
N GLY A 233 -20.04 -33.48 -1.29
CA GLY A 233 -20.70 -34.60 -1.93
C GLY A 233 -19.87 -35.87 -1.84
N ILE A 234 -20.23 -36.82 -2.69
CA ILE A 234 -19.55 -38.08 -2.93
C ILE A 234 -19.52 -38.26 -4.45
N ASN A 235 -18.36 -38.64 -5.01
CA ASN A 235 -18.22 -38.85 -6.44
C ASN A 235 -18.94 -40.14 -6.88
N GLN A 236 -19.00 -40.41 -8.19
CA GLN A 236 -19.68 -41.60 -8.72
C GLN A 236 -19.05 -42.93 -8.26
N GLN A 237 -17.81 -42.92 -7.75
CA GLN A 237 -17.16 -44.08 -7.14
C GLN A 237 -17.37 -44.16 -5.61
N GLY A 238 -18.21 -43.29 -5.03
CA GLY A 238 -18.53 -43.28 -3.59
C GLY A 238 -17.49 -42.58 -2.70
N ALA A 239 -16.46 -41.94 -3.26
CA ALA A 239 -15.45 -41.24 -2.48
C ALA A 239 -15.90 -39.80 -2.12
N PRO A 240 -15.66 -39.32 -0.89
CA PRO A 240 -15.98 -37.96 -0.45
C PRO A 240 -15.38 -36.88 -1.38
N LEU A 241 -16.22 -35.95 -1.81
CA LEU A 241 -15.81 -34.73 -2.53
C LEU A 241 -15.73 -33.58 -1.52
N TYR A 242 -14.56 -32.94 -1.44
CA TYR A 242 -14.31 -31.77 -0.60
C TYR A 242 -14.13 -30.53 -1.47
N GLY A 243 -14.71 -29.42 -1.04
CA GLY A 243 -14.58 -28.11 -1.68
C GLY A 243 -14.85 -27.01 -0.67
N THR A 244 -14.50 -25.78 -1.02
CA THR A 244 -14.80 -24.66 -0.13
C THR A 244 -16.23 -24.18 -0.37
N ARG A 245 -16.92 -23.66 0.65
CA ARG A 245 -18.29 -23.13 0.48
C ARG A 245 -18.37 -22.04 -0.59
N GLY A 246 -17.31 -21.23 -0.75
CA GLY A 246 -17.25 -20.21 -1.81
C GLY A 246 -17.30 -20.82 -3.22
N GLN A 247 -16.55 -21.89 -3.46
CA GLN A 247 -16.54 -22.59 -4.75
C GLN A 247 -17.92 -23.14 -5.12
N PHE A 248 -18.68 -23.63 -4.14
CA PHE A 248 -20.00 -24.21 -4.37
C PHE A 248 -21.10 -23.16 -4.62
N VAL A 249 -21.03 -22.02 -3.95
CA VAL A 249 -21.99 -20.92 -4.17
C VAL A 249 -21.81 -20.32 -5.56
N ASP A 250 -20.57 -20.20 -6.04
CA ASP A 250 -20.28 -19.75 -7.41
C ASP A 250 -20.64 -20.79 -8.49
N GLN A 251 -20.54 -22.08 -8.16
CA GLN A 251 -20.84 -23.19 -9.08
C GLN A 251 -22.35 -23.48 -9.18
N ALA A 252 -23.09 -23.37 -8.06
CA ALA A 252 -24.56 -23.48 -8.02
C ALA A 252 -25.23 -22.35 -8.82
N ASN A 253 -24.60 -21.18 -8.90
CA ASN A 253 -25.09 -20.04 -9.68
C ASN A 253 -24.75 -20.11 -11.18
N LYS A 254 -23.82 -20.99 -11.61
CA LYS A 254 -23.33 -20.98 -13.00
C LYS A 254 -23.86 -22.11 -13.89
N THR A 255 -23.79 -23.39 -13.52
CA THR A 255 -24.36 -24.51 -14.32
C THR A 255 -23.94 -25.85 -13.73
N GLY A 256 -24.84 -26.84 -13.75
CA GLY A 256 -24.66 -28.18 -13.13
C GLY A 256 -23.60 -29.07 -13.78
N GLY A 257 -22.33 -28.87 -13.43
CA GLY A 257 -21.24 -29.79 -13.76
C GLY A 257 -20.19 -29.81 -12.65
N VAL A 258 -20.02 -30.96 -12.00
CA VAL A 258 -19.06 -31.18 -10.90
C VAL A 258 -17.64 -31.19 -11.46
N GLN A 259 -16.86 -30.16 -11.14
CA GLN A 259 -15.42 -30.10 -11.43
C GLN A 259 -14.66 -30.74 -10.25
N THR A 260 -13.81 -31.71 -10.54
CA THR A 260 -12.99 -32.43 -9.55
C THR A 260 -12.04 -31.48 -8.82
N GLY A 261 -12.17 -31.40 -7.49
CA GLY A 261 -11.47 -30.45 -6.62
C GLY A 261 -9.95 -30.52 -6.67
N LEU A 262 -9.31 -29.35 -6.51
CA LEU A 262 -7.88 -29.21 -6.27
C LEU A 262 -7.47 -29.95 -4.99
N SER A 263 -6.26 -30.52 -4.97
CA SER A 263 -5.75 -31.20 -3.77
C SER A 263 -5.66 -30.23 -2.58
N PRO A 264 -5.78 -30.70 -1.32
CA PRO A 264 -5.66 -29.87 -0.12
C PRO A 264 -4.34 -29.08 -0.04
N TYR A 265 -3.25 -29.63 -0.59
CA TYR A 265 -1.97 -28.95 -0.70
C TYR A 265 -2.04 -27.70 -1.59
N ASN A 266 -2.76 -27.78 -2.71
CA ASN A 266 -2.94 -26.66 -3.63
C ASN A 266 -3.88 -25.57 -3.06
N GLN A 267 -4.82 -25.94 -2.17
CA GLN A 267 -5.65 -24.95 -1.48
C GLN A 267 -4.87 -24.19 -0.41
N ALA A 268 -4.07 -24.89 0.41
CA ALA A 268 -3.22 -24.26 1.41
C ALA A 268 -2.15 -23.36 0.76
N SER A 269 -1.58 -23.79 -0.37
CA SER A 269 -0.60 -22.99 -1.11
C SER A 269 -1.23 -21.72 -1.70
N GLN A 270 -2.46 -21.78 -2.21
CA GLN A 270 -3.19 -20.61 -2.73
C GLN A 270 -3.56 -19.60 -1.63
N GLN A 271 -3.97 -20.05 -0.45
CA GLN A 271 -4.22 -19.13 0.68
C GLN A 271 -2.93 -18.43 1.14
N THR A 272 -1.83 -19.19 1.24
CA THR A 272 -0.52 -18.65 1.62
C THR A 272 -0.03 -17.65 0.56
N ALA A 273 -0.28 -17.94 -0.72
CA ALA A 273 0.02 -17.05 -1.84
C ALA A 273 -0.70 -15.70 -1.73
N ALA A 274 -2.02 -15.72 -1.51
CA ALA A 274 -2.83 -14.51 -1.43
C ALA A 274 -2.41 -13.63 -0.24
N GLN A 275 -2.14 -14.25 0.92
CA GLN A 275 -1.64 -13.53 2.09
C GLN A 275 -0.25 -12.92 1.84
N TYR A 276 0.64 -13.65 1.16
CA TYR A 276 1.96 -13.16 0.80
C TYR A 276 1.88 -11.96 -0.15
N GLU A 277 1.06 -12.06 -1.21
CA GLU A 277 0.86 -10.98 -2.17
C GLU A 277 0.25 -9.75 -1.51
N GLN A 278 -0.77 -9.91 -0.65
CA GLN A 278 -1.36 -8.81 0.11
C GLN A 278 -0.33 -8.13 1.03
N GLY A 279 0.47 -8.93 1.74
CA GLY A 279 1.55 -8.42 2.57
C GLY A 279 2.66 -7.72 1.77
N LEU A 280 2.98 -8.21 0.57
CA LEU A 280 3.94 -7.59 -0.33
C LEU A 280 3.41 -6.26 -0.88
N ASN A 281 2.16 -6.20 -1.33
CA ASN A 281 1.54 -4.97 -1.81
C ASN A 281 1.47 -3.90 -0.71
N THR A 282 1.07 -4.30 0.51
CA THR A 282 1.04 -3.40 1.67
C THR A 282 2.42 -2.81 1.97
N ARG A 283 3.47 -3.64 1.92
CA ARG A 283 4.86 -3.21 2.11
C ARG A 283 5.35 -2.29 0.99
N VAL A 284 5.03 -2.58 -0.26
CA VAL A 284 5.38 -1.72 -1.40
C VAL A 284 4.72 -0.35 -1.27
N THR A 285 3.44 -0.28 -0.86
CA THR A 285 2.78 1.00 -0.61
C THR A 285 3.40 1.75 0.57
N ALA A 286 3.66 1.06 1.69
CA ALA A 286 4.34 1.66 2.83
C ALA A 286 5.72 2.22 2.43
N ALA A 287 6.48 1.45 1.64
CA ALA A 287 7.76 1.85 1.06
C ALA A 287 7.64 3.09 0.18
N GLN A 288 6.66 3.14 -0.72
CA GLN A 288 6.41 4.31 -1.59
C GLN A 288 6.08 5.57 -0.76
N ASN A 289 5.24 5.43 0.25
CA ASN A 289 4.92 6.53 1.16
C ASN A 289 6.16 6.98 1.94
N SER A 290 6.95 6.03 2.46
CA SER A 290 8.22 6.35 3.11
C SER A 290 9.19 7.07 2.17
N SER A 291 9.36 6.64 0.92
CA SER A 291 10.22 7.33 -0.06
C SER A 291 9.87 8.81 -0.22
N HIS A 292 8.57 9.14 -0.25
CA HIS A 292 8.12 10.53 -0.34
C HIS A 292 8.46 11.34 0.93
N TYR A 293 8.20 10.79 2.11
CA TYR A 293 8.59 11.46 3.37
C TYR A 293 10.10 11.65 3.49
N LEU A 294 10.89 10.68 3.02
CA LEU A 294 12.35 10.76 3.06
C LEU A 294 12.88 11.81 2.08
N SER A 295 12.30 11.95 0.88
CA SER A 295 12.70 13.02 -0.04
C SER A 295 12.39 14.40 0.53
N GLU A 296 11.20 14.58 1.11
CA GLU A 296 10.86 15.85 1.78
C GLU A 296 11.77 16.12 2.99
N ALA A 297 12.07 15.10 3.79
CA ALA A 297 12.98 15.23 4.92
C ALA A 297 14.41 15.58 4.46
N GLN A 298 14.86 15.03 3.33
CA GLN A 298 16.16 15.33 2.74
C GLN A 298 16.22 16.77 2.24
N ASP A 299 15.21 17.23 1.50
CA ASP A 299 15.11 18.62 1.04
C ASP A 299 15.09 19.61 2.22
N LEU A 300 14.36 19.27 3.29
CA LEU A 300 14.33 20.07 4.51
C LEU A 300 15.68 20.10 5.22
N LEU A 301 16.35 18.96 5.35
CA LEU A 301 17.69 18.89 5.97
C LEU A 301 18.72 19.67 5.16
N ASP A 302 18.67 19.60 3.83
CA ASP A 302 19.53 20.37 2.95
C ASP A 302 19.23 21.87 3.04
N SER A 303 17.95 22.26 3.16
CA SER A 303 17.55 23.66 3.39
C SER A 303 18.09 24.20 4.71
N VAL A 304 18.11 23.38 5.78
CA VAL A 304 18.64 23.75 7.09
C VAL A 304 20.16 23.84 7.04
N ARG A 305 20.82 22.91 6.34
CA ARG A 305 22.29 22.87 6.18
C ARG A 305 22.83 24.01 5.34
N THR A 306 22.09 24.44 4.31
CA THR A 306 22.44 25.59 3.47
C THR A 306 22.15 26.94 4.12
N GLY A 307 21.70 26.95 5.38
CA GLY A 307 21.41 28.17 6.13
C GLY A 307 20.08 28.81 5.74
N GLY A 308 19.14 28.03 5.20
CA GLY A 308 17.76 28.45 5.01
C GLY A 308 17.26 29.12 6.29
N GLY A 309 16.76 30.35 6.15
CA GLY A 309 16.49 31.26 7.27
C GLY A 309 15.49 30.72 8.30
N GLY A 310 15.05 31.58 9.22
CA GLY A 310 14.10 31.21 10.29
C GLY A 310 12.84 30.48 9.80
N VAL A 311 12.42 30.70 8.55
CA VAL A 311 11.25 30.05 7.92
C VAL A 311 11.44 28.54 7.71
N ALA A 312 12.59 28.10 7.18
CA ALA A 312 12.85 26.67 6.96
C ALA A 312 12.94 25.91 8.29
N ARG A 313 13.53 26.56 9.30
CA ARG A 313 13.61 26.04 10.67
C ARG A 313 12.24 25.97 11.36
N ALA A 314 11.40 26.99 11.18
CA ALA A 314 10.04 26.99 11.70
C ALA A 314 9.17 25.90 11.05
N ASP A 315 9.31 25.68 9.74
CA ASP A 315 8.57 24.61 9.05
C ASP A 315 9.04 23.23 9.49
N LEU A 316 10.36 23.03 9.64
CA LEU A 316 10.91 21.79 10.17
C LEU A 316 10.45 21.53 11.62
N ALA A 317 10.44 22.55 12.48
CA ALA A 317 9.95 22.42 13.84
C ALA A 317 8.47 22.02 13.87
N ARG A 318 7.65 22.65 13.02
CA ARG A 318 6.22 22.33 12.88
C ARG A 318 6.00 20.88 12.44
N ARG A 319 6.79 20.41 11.47
CA ARG A 319 6.75 19.02 11.01
C ARG A 319 7.24 18.05 12.07
N ALA A 320 8.30 18.38 12.81
CA ALA A 320 8.79 17.58 13.92
C ALA A 320 7.73 17.47 15.03
N GLN A 321 6.98 18.53 15.31
CA GLN A 321 5.88 18.52 16.28
C GLN A 321 4.72 17.59 15.87
N ALA A 322 4.54 17.35 14.57
CA ALA A 322 3.53 16.42 14.07
C ALA A 322 3.92 14.94 14.22
N ILE A 323 5.18 14.64 14.56
CA ILE A 323 5.65 13.27 14.81
C ILE A 323 5.24 12.87 16.24
N PRO A 324 4.39 11.84 16.42
CA PRO A 324 3.98 11.38 17.75
C PRO A 324 5.19 11.05 18.63
N GLY A 325 5.24 11.62 19.84
CA GLY A 325 6.31 11.37 20.81
C GLY A 325 7.57 12.24 20.67
N MET A 326 7.61 13.19 19.73
CA MET A 326 8.72 14.14 19.62
C MET A 326 8.79 15.04 20.88
N PRO A 327 9.92 15.09 21.61
CA PRO A 327 10.04 15.97 22.76
C PRO A 327 9.97 17.45 22.34
N GLN A 328 9.18 18.27 23.07
CA GLN A 328 9.02 19.70 22.76
C GLN A 328 10.37 20.44 22.77
N SER A 329 11.31 20.04 23.62
CA SER A 329 12.68 20.59 23.64
C SER A 329 13.42 20.42 22.32
N VAL A 330 13.15 19.35 21.56
CA VAL A 330 13.72 19.12 20.22
C VAL A 330 13.04 20.03 19.20
N VAL A 331 11.72 20.18 19.27
CA VAL A 331 10.94 21.09 18.42
C VAL A 331 11.41 22.55 18.60
N ASP A 332 11.49 23.01 19.85
CA ASP A 332 11.91 24.37 20.20
C ASP A 332 13.36 24.63 19.79
N ALA A 333 14.21 23.61 19.91
CA ALA A 333 15.59 23.67 19.50
C ALA A 333 15.78 23.81 17.98
N ILE A 334 14.96 23.12 17.19
CA ILE A 334 14.94 23.25 15.72
C ILE A 334 14.50 24.67 15.35
N ALA A 335 13.42 25.16 15.96
CA ALA A 335 12.93 26.51 15.76
C ALA A 335 13.96 27.58 16.15
N GLY A 336 14.69 27.36 17.25
CA GLY A 336 15.74 28.23 17.76
C GLY A 336 17.06 28.17 17.00
N GLY A 337 17.20 27.27 16.02
CA GLY A 337 18.37 27.22 15.14
C GLY A 337 19.67 26.77 15.78
N ASN A 338 19.61 26.05 16.89
CA ASN A 338 20.78 25.50 17.54
C ASN A 338 21.28 24.26 16.77
N LEU A 339 22.40 24.39 16.05
CA LEU A 339 23.02 23.30 15.29
C LEU A 339 23.40 22.09 16.15
N GLY A 340 23.65 22.25 17.45
CA GLY A 340 23.87 21.10 18.35
C GLY A 340 22.64 20.18 18.44
N ASN A 341 21.44 20.74 18.25
CA ASN A 341 20.19 20.01 18.37
C ASN A 341 19.72 19.38 17.06
N THR A 342 20.35 19.69 15.91
CA THR A 342 20.11 18.92 14.69
C THR A 342 20.59 17.48 14.87
N GLN A 343 21.62 17.22 15.67
CA GLN A 343 22.02 15.85 16.03
C GLN A 343 20.95 15.13 16.85
N VAL A 344 20.28 15.83 17.77
CA VAL A 344 19.20 15.25 18.57
C VAL A 344 17.99 14.94 17.70
N LEU A 345 17.60 15.85 16.80
CA LEU A 345 16.57 15.59 15.80
C LEU A 345 16.96 14.40 14.92
N GLN A 346 18.20 14.35 14.43
CA GLN A 346 18.70 13.23 13.64
C GLN A 346 18.51 11.91 14.39
N LYS A 347 18.89 11.84 15.68
CA LYS A 347 18.69 10.65 16.52
C LYS A 347 17.22 10.25 16.65
N VAL A 348 16.33 11.21 16.90
CA VAL A 348 14.89 10.92 17.04
C VAL A 348 14.27 10.44 15.73
N LEU A 349 14.60 11.08 14.61
CA LEU A 349 14.15 10.65 13.28
C LEU A 349 14.70 9.26 12.95
N LEU A 350 15.97 8.98 13.29
CA LEU A 350 16.59 7.68 13.07
C LEU A 350 15.88 6.59 13.88
N GLN A 351 15.66 6.82 15.18
CA GLN A 351 15.02 5.84 16.05
C GLN A 351 13.59 5.53 15.59
N ASN A 352 12.80 6.55 15.26
CA ASN A 352 11.45 6.36 14.74
C ASN A 352 11.44 5.65 13.39
N ALA A 353 12.32 6.02 12.46
CA ALA A 353 12.43 5.37 11.16
C ALA A 353 12.83 3.89 11.30
N ILE A 354 13.78 3.56 12.18
CA ILE A 354 14.20 2.18 12.44
C ILE A 354 13.05 1.38 13.08
N GLN A 355 12.35 1.92 14.07
CA GLN A 355 11.21 1.25 14.69
C GLN A 355 10.08 1.03 13.69
N GLN A 356 9.75 2.03 12.87
CA GLN A 356 8.72 1.92 11.84
C GLN A 356 9.12 0.91 10.76
N MET A 357 10.40 0.86 10.36
CA MET A 357 10.92 -0.18 9.49
C MET A 357 10.77 -1.57 10.14
N GLN A 358 11.23 -1.76 11.37
CA GLN A 358 11.12 -3.05 12.06
C GLN A 358 9.66 -3.50 12.18
N ALA A 359 8.74 -2.58 12.49
CA ALA A 359 7.31 -2.87 12.54
C ALA A 359 6.74 -3.26 11.17
N ASN A 360 7.06 -2.50 10.12
CA ASN A 360 6.57 -2.74 8.75
C ASN A 360 7.18 -3.98 8.09
N PHE A 361 8.37 -4.39 8.53
CA PHE A 361 9.09 -5.53 7.99
C PHE A 361 8.97 -6.80 8.83
N ASN A 362 8.30 -6.74 9.98
CA ASN A 362 8.12 -7.88 10.87
C ASN A 362 7.46 -9.06 10.11
N GLY A 363 8.00 -10.27 10.30
CA GLY A 363 7.55 -11.48 9.58
C GLY A 363 8.14 -11.68 8.18
N THR A 364 9.10 -10.85 7.76
CA THR A 364 9.74 -10.95 6.44
C THR A 364 11.26 -11.05 6.58
N GLY A 365 11.94 -11.61 5.57
CA GLY A 365 13.41 -11.62 5.53
C GLY A 365 14.05 -10.22 5.56
N ALA A 366 13.25 -9.15 5.42
CA ALA A 366 13.72 -7.78 5.50
C ALA A 366 14.09 -7.34 6.93
N VAL A 367 13.59 -7.97 8.00
CA VAL A 367 14.08 -7.70 9.37
C VAL A 367 15.56 -7.98 9.49
N ALA A 368 16.02 -9.09 8.91
CA ALA A 368 17.44 -9.44 8.88
C ALA A 368 18.28 -8.39 8.13
N ASN A 369 17.70 -7.71 7.13
CA ASN A 369 18.38 -6.61 6.43
C ASN A 369 18.50 -5.37 7.31
N VAL A 370 17.47 -5.03 8.09
CA VAL A 370 17.53 -3.92 9.05
C VAL A 370 18.56 -4.24 10.14
N GLU A 371 18.54 -5.44 10.70
CA GLU A 371 19.53 -5.87 11.69
C GLU A 371 20.96 -5.86 11.13
N GLN A 372 21.16 -6.37 9.91
CA GLN A 372 22.45 -6.35 9.25
C GLN A 372 22.91 -4.91 8.95
N PHE A 373 22.00 -4.02 8.58
CA PHE A 373 22.30 -2.60 8.39
C PHE A 373 22.77 -1.95 9.70
N LEU A 374 22.07 -2.19 10.81
CA LEU A 374 22.45 -1.69 12.13
C LEU A 374 23.80 -2.27 12.57
N LYS A 375 24.01 -3.57 12.36
CA LYS A 375 25.28 -4.25 12.67
C LYS A 375 26.45 -3.73 11.83
N ASN A 376 26.22 -3.41 10.55
CA ASN A 376 27.21 -2.83 9.65
C ASN A 376 27.48 -1.35 9.96
N ASN A 377 26.62 -0.69 10.74
CA ASN A 377 26.73 0.72 11.08
C ASN A 377 26.53 0.96 12.59
N PRO A 378 27.40 0.41 13.46
CA PRO A 378 27.23 0.47 14.92
C PRO A 378 27.27 1.89 15.49
N ASN A 379 27.82 2.85 14.74
CA ASN A 379 27.95 4.25 15.14
C ASN A 379 26.89 5.16 14.48
N LEU A 380 25.76 4.62 14.01
CA LEU A 380 24.68 5.39 13.38
C LEU A 380 24.21 6.59 14.21
N GLU A 381 24.28 6.55 15.54
CA GLU A 381 23.88 7.68 16.37
C GLU A 381 24.86 8.86 16.34
N ASN A 382 26.13 8.60 16.03
CA ASN A 382 27.20 9.60 16.08
C ASN A 382 27.84 9.88 14.71
N ASP A 383 27.45 9.15 13.66
CA ASP A 383 27.94 9.36 12.30
C ASP A 383 27.20 10.55 11.65
N PRO A 384 27.89 11.63 11.25
CA PRO A 384 27.24 12.74 10.54
C PRO A 384 26.63 12.32 9.18
N ARG A 385 26.96 11.12 8.69
CA ARG A 385 26.38 10.51 7.47
C ARG A 385 25.29 9.48 7.78
N ALA A 386 24.84 9.38 9.02
CA ALA A 386 23.79 8.45 9.45
C ALA A 386 22.50 8.56 8.64
N ILE A 387 22.00 9.79 8.47
CA ILE A 387 20.79 10.03 7.69
C ILE A 387 20.97 9.65 6.21
N PRO A 388 22.01 10.15 5.49
CA PRO A 388 22.25 9.70 4.12
C PRO A 388 22.32 8.18 3.97
N LYS A 389 23.03 7.49 4.87
CA LYS A 389 23.10 6.02 4.87
C LYS A 389 21.75 5.36 5.09
N LEU A 390 20.92 5.92 5.96
CA LEU A 390 19.56 5.44 6.21
C LEU A 390 18.67 5.66 4.98
N PHE A 391 18.77 6.83 4.33
CA PHE A 391 18.05 7.11 3.09
C PHE A 391 18.48 6.17 1.96
N ASP A 392 19.78 5.94 1.78
CA ASP A 392 20.31 4.98 0.81
C ASP A 392 19.81 3.57 1.10
N PHE A 393 19.78 3.18 2.38
CA PHE A 393 19.27 1.89 2.82
C PHE A 393 17.77 1.74 2.53
N ILE A 394 16.94 2.73 2.90
CA ILE A 394 15.49 2.69 2.65
C ILE A 394 15.20 2.75 1.14
N GLY A 395 15.91 3.58 0.38
CA GLY A 395 15.81 3.62 -1.08
C GLY A 395 16.17 2.28 -1.71
N GLY A 396 17.22 1.62 -1.21
CA GLY A 396 17.59 0.26 -1.58
C GLY A 396 16.51 -0.78 -1.22
N MET A 397 15.93 -0.69 -0.02
CA MET A 397 14.81 -1.55 0.40
C MET A 397 13.61 -1.38 -0.52
N ASN A 398 13.21 -0.15 -0.81
CA ASN A 398 12.04 0.16 -1.64
C ASN A 398 12.23 -0.35 -3.07
N THR A 399 13.44 -0.18 -3.61
CA THR A 399 13.82 -0.76 -4.91
C THR A 399 13.71 -2.29 -4.87
N ASN A 400 14.19 -2.94 -3.81
CA ASN A 400 14.11 -4.40 -3.70
C ASN A 400 12.72 -4.94 -3.44
N LEU A 401 11.85 -4.23 -2.73
CA LEU A 401 10.44 -4.60 -2.59
C LEU A 401 9.72 -4.53 -3.94
N GLY A 402 10.01 -3.51 -4.75
CA GLY A 402 9.53 -3.44 -6.13
C GLY A 402 10.02 -4.62 -6.98
N ARG A 403 11.30 -4.99 -6.85
CA ARG A 403 11.87 -6.18 -7.51
C ARG A 403 11.27 -7.48 -6.99
N GLU A 404 11.02 -7.60 -5.70
CA GLU A 404 10.35 -8.75 -5.07
C GLU A 404 8.95 -8.92 -5.63
N GLN A 405 8.19 -7.83 -5.72
CA GLN A 405 6.84 -7.83 -6.30
C GLN A 405 6.85 -8.23 -7.77
N GLN A 406 7.79 -7.70 -8.56
CA GLN A 406 7.94 -8.09 -9.96
C GLN A 406 8.36 -9.56 -10.09
N ALA A 407 9.34 -10.00 -9.30
CA ALA A 407 9.81 -11.38 -9.29
C ALA A 407 8.71 -12.35 -8.86
N TYR A 408 7.86 -11.98 -7.89
CA TYR A 408 6.70 -12.76 -7.49
C TYR A 408 5.73 -12.96 -8.65
N ARG A 409 5.36 -11.86 -9.33
CA ARG A 409 4.47 -11.93 -10.50
C ARG A 409 5.07 -12.79 -11.61
N ASP A 410 6.35 -12.60 -11.93
CA ASP A 410 7.05 -13.40 -12.94
C ASP A 410 7.14 -14.88 -12.56
N PHE A 411 7.36 -15.17 -11.27
CA PHE A 411 7.42 -16.53 -10.75
C PHE A 411 6.08 -17.25 -10.89
N VAL A 412 4.98 -16.58 -10.53
CA VAL A 412 3.62 -17.10 -10.69
C VAL A 412 3.23 -17.22 -12.16
N ASN A 413 3.56 -16.24 -13.01
CA ASN A 413 3.28 -16.26 -14.46
C ASN A 413 4.00 -17.40 -15.19
N LYS A 414 5.16 -17.86 -14.68
CA LYS A 414 5.87 -19.04 -15.18
C LYS A 414 5.22 -20.37 -14.75
N GLY A 415 4.11 -20.32 -14.00
CA GLY A 415 3.39 -21.49 -13.51
C GLY A 415 4.01 -22.14 -12.28
N ASN A 416 4.95 -21.47 -11.60
CA ASN A 416 5.50 -21.99 -10.35
C ASN A 416 4.48 -21.85 -9.21
N ASN A 417 4.57 -22.74 -8.23
CA ASN A 417 3.71 -22.72 -7.06
C ASN A 417 4.07 -21.53 -6.15
N PRO A 418 3.17 -20.56 -5.90
CA PRO A 418 3.53 -19.35 -5.17
C PRO A 418 4.03 -19.60 -3.73
N ALA A 419 3.69 -20.73 -3.11
CA ALA A 419 4.21 -21.11 -1.80
C ALA A 419 5.74 -21.31 -1.79
N ASP A 420 6.33 -21.66 -2.93
CA ASP A 420 7.77 -21.86 -3.08
C ASP A 420 8.51 -20.53 -3.34
N PHE A 421 7.77 -19.43 -3.55
CA PHE A 421 8.38 -18.16 -3.92
C PHE A 421 9.35 -17.64 -2.87
N ASN A 422 8.99 -17.69 -1.58
CA ASN A 422 9.84 -17.13 -0.53
C ASN A 422 11.21 -17.84 -0.48
N ALA A 423 11.23 -19.17 -0.63
CA ALA A 423 12.47 -19.93 -0.74
C ALA A 423 13.26 -19.57 -2.02
N ALA A 424 12.59 -19.48 -3.17
CA ALA A 424 13.21 -19.10 -4.44
C ALA A 424 13.78 -17.66 -4.42
N TRP A 425 13.05 -16.73 -3.80
CA TRP A 425 13.43 -15.33 -3.66
C TRP A 425 14.65 -15.18 -2.75
N ASN A 426 14.67 -15.84 -1.59
CA ASN A 426 15.82 -15.82 -0.68
C ASN A 426 17.07 -16.46 -1.29
N ALA A 427 16.90 -17.42 -2.21
CA ALA A 427 18.01 -18.01 -2.96
C ALA A 427 18.48 -17.16 -4.15
N SER A 428 17.70 -16.15 -4.56
CA SER A 428 18.00 -15.34 -5.75
C SER A 428 19.27 -14.50 -5.58
N PRO A 429 20.07 -14.31 -6.65
CA PRO A 429 21.22 -13.42 -6.62
C PRO A 429 20.85 -11.99 -6.20
N THR A 430 19.68 -11.49 -6.62
CA THR A 430 19.20 -10.14 -6.28
C THR A 430 19.06 -9.96 -4.76
N MET A 431 18.42 -10.89 -4.06
CA MET A 431 18.27 -10.80 -2.59
C MET A 431 19.58 -11.02 -1.85
N ARG A 432 20.38 -11.99 -2.29
CA ARG A 432 21.69 -12.25 -1.68
C ARG A 432 22.63 -11.05 -1.86
N ALA A 433 22.52 -10.35 -2.97
CA ALA A 433 23.26 -9.12 -3.21
C ALA A 433 22.79 -8.00 -2.29
N PHE A 434 21.48 -7.86 -2.12
CA PHE A 434 20.91 -6.85 -1.25
C PHE A 434 21.28 -7.04 0.22
N THR A 435 21.21 -8.27 0.71
CA THR A 435 21.60 -8.64 2.09
C THR A 435 23.10 -8.55 2.33
N GLY A 436 23.90 -8.29 1.28
CA GLY A 436 25.35 -8.21 1.33
C GLY A 436 26.05 -9.57 1.41
N GLN A 437 25.32 -10.68 1.26
CA GLN A 437 25.90 -12.03 1.20
C GLN A 437 26.78 -12.24 -0.03
N ILE A 438 26.48 -11.54 -1.14
CA ILE A 438 27.32 -11.49 -2.34
C ILE A 438 27.55 -10.04 -2.76
N LYS A 439 28.72 -9.76 -3.33
CA LYS A 439 29.09 -8.42 -3.78
C LYS A 439 29.13 -8.36 -5.30
N PRO A 440 28.64 -7.27 -5.92
CA PRO A 440 28.82 -7.08 -7.36
C PRO A 440 30.31 -6.95 -7.68
N VAL A 441 30.81 -7.75 -8.61
CA VAL A 441 32.22 -7.78 -9.05
C VAL A 441 32.38 -7.12 -10.42
N LYS A 442 31.44 -7.36 -11.33
CA LYS A 442 31.48 -6.82 -12.68
C LYS A 442 30.09 -6.36 -13.11
N THR A 443 29.99 -5.16 -13.66
CA THR A 443 28.78 -4.67 -14.31
C THR A 443 29.04 -4.53 -15.81
N GLY A 444 28.09 -4.94 -16.64
CA GLY A 444 28.17 -4.81 -18.08
C GLY A 444 26.79 -4.72 -18.71
N THR A 445 26.74 -4.80 -20.04
CA THR A 445 25.50 -4.81 -20.81
C THR A 445 25.49 -6.04 -21.70
N TYR A 446 24.39 -6.81 -21.69
CA TYR A 446 24.19 -7.98 -22.54
C TYR A 446 22.81 -7.88 -23.18
N ASN A 447 22.74 -7.87 -24.52
CA ASN A 447 21.49 -7.70 -25.28
C ASN A 447 20.68 -6.46 -24.83
N GLY A 448 21.37 -5.34 -24.57
CA GLY A 448 20.73 -4.09 -24.14
C GLY A 448 20.24 -4.07 -22.69
N ARG A 449 20.39 -5.17 -21.93
CA ARG A 449 20.07 -5.25 -20.51
C ARG A 449 21.31 -5.10 -19.66
N LYS A 450 21.16 -4.50 -18.48
CA LYS A 450 22.27 -4.34 -17.54
C LYS A 450 22.50 -5.69 -16.88
N VAL A 451 23.76 -6.13 -16.86
CA VAL A 451 24.15 -7.41 -16.26
C VAL A 451 25.10 -7.14 -15.10
N VAL A 452 24.81 -7.75 -13.96
CA VAL A 452 25.65 -7.67 -12.76
C VAL A 452 26.12 -9.07 -12.42
N GLN A 453 27.43 -9.29 -12.45
CA GLN A 453 28.07 -10.51 -11.98
C GLN A 453 28.50 -10.32 -10.52
N TYR A 454 28.20 -11.29 -9.68
CA TYR A 454 28.51 -11.26 -8.24
C TYR A 454 29.69 -12.15 -7.87
N SER A 455 30.15 -12.00 -6.62
CA SER A 455 31.34 -12.65 -6.06
C SER A 455 31.26 -14.17 -5.98
N ASP A 456 30.06 -14.74 -6.03
CA ASP A 456 29.84 -16.19 -6.08
C ASP A 456 29.72 -16.72 -7.52
N GLY A 457 29.97 -15.87 -8.53
CA GLY A 457 29.84 -16.20 -9.94
C GLY A 457 28.41 -16.11 -10.48
N SER A 458 27.41 -15.84 -9.64
CA SER A 458 26.03 -15.65 -10.10
C SER A 458 25.88 -14.36 -10.92
N VAL A 459 24.85 -14.33 -11.77
CA VAL A 459 24.59 -13.23 -12.70
C VAL A 459 23.13 -12.79 -12.56
N ASP A 460 22.90 -11.50 -12.38
CA ASP A 460 21.58 -10.86 -12.38
C ASP A 460 21.42 -9.98 -13.63
N TYR A 461 20.26 -10.11 -14.28
CA TYR A 461 19.89 -9.36 -15.48
C TYR A 461 18.85 -8.31 -15.07
N GLN A 462 19.28 -7.06 -14.96
CA GLN A 462 18.48 -5.91 -14.55
C GLN A 462 17.78 -5.23 -15.73
#